data_AF-A0A967HZF7-F1
#
_entry.id   AF-A0A967HZF7-F1
#
_cell.length_a   1.000
_cell.length_b   1.000
_cell.length_c   1.000
_cell.angle_alpha   90.00
_cell.angle_beta   90.00
_cell.angle_gamma   90.00
#
_symmetry.space_group_name_H-M   'P 1'
#
loop_
_entity.id
_entity.type
_entity.pdbx_description
1 polymer ?
#
loop_
_entity_poly.entity_id
_entity_poly.type
_entity_poly.pdbx_seq_one_letter_code
_entity_poly.pdbx_strand_id
1 'polypeptide(L)'
;MLLADAVEAASRTLTDPTAARIQGLVQKIINKIFSDGQLDECELTLKDLHQIAKSFIQIIMGISHQRIEYPEPASKGSEGKVRADGDPGHRPAKRDRNGTREDKDEGEEDLKRLGIF
;
A
#
# COMPACT_ATOMS: atom_id res chain seq x y z
N MET A 1 -7.34 -29.22 10.84
CA MET A 1 -7.27 -28.03 11.71
C MET A 1 -5.85 -27.50 11.81
N LEU A 2 -4.90 -28.31 12.29
CA LEU A 2 -3.48 -27.94 12.52
C LEU A 2 -2.85 -26.93 11.52
N LEU A 3 -2.88 -27.25 10.23
CA LEU A 3 -2.27 -26.41 9.19
C LEU A 3 -2.92 -25.03 9.07
N ALA A 4 -4.26 -24.97 9.08
CA ALA A 4 -4.99 -23.73 8.94
C ALA A 4 -4.79 -22.82 10.16
N ASP A 5 -4.88 -23.38 11.37
CA ASP A 5 -4.71 -22.63 12.62
C ASP A 5 -3.28 -22.08 12.76
N ALA A 6 -2.26 -22.89 12.43
CA ALA A 6 -0.86 -22.46 12.47
C ALA A 6 -0.58 -21.32 11.49
N VAL A 7 -1.10 -21.44 10.26
CA VAL A 7 -0.95 -20.44 9.21
C VAL A 7 -1.71 -19.15 9.55
N GLU A 8 -2.93 -19.25 10.06
CA GLU A 8 -3.73 -18.11 10.50
C GLU A 8 -3.06 -17.37 11.66
N ALA A 9 -2.68 -18.09 12.72
CA ALA A 9 -2.01 -17.51 13.89
C ALA A 9 -0.72 -16.79 13.50
N ALA A 10 0.10 -17.42 12.65
CA ALA A 10 1.31 -16.80 12.15
C ALA A 10 1.02 -15.56 11.30
N SER A 11 0.00 -15.60 10.45
CA SER A 11 -0.37 -14.47 9.59
C SER A 11 -0.84 -13.24 10.38
N ARG A 12 -1.51 -13.43 11.54
CA ARG A 12 -1.94 -12.33 12.43
C ARG A 12 -0.78 -11.56 13.06
N THR A 13 0.39 -12.18 13.17
CA THR A 13 1.59 -11.53 13.73
C THR A 13 2.38 -10.71 12.70
N LEU A 14 2.01 -10.80 11.41
CA LEU A 14 2.69 -10.08 10.35
C LEU A 14 2.23 -8.62 10.32
N THR A 15 3.15 -7.68 10.55
CA THR A 15 2.86 -6.24 10.57
C THR A 15 2.58 -5.66 9.18
N ASP A 16 3.16 -6.25 8.14
CA ASP A 16 2.97 -5.85 6.74
C ASP A 16 2.75 -7.11 5.86
N PRO A 17 1.49 -7.49 5.64
CA PRO A 17 1.13 -8.72 4.94
C PRO A 17 1.21 -8.56 3.42
N THR A 18 2.42 -8.39 2.87
CA THR A 18 2.62 -8.49 1.41
C THR A 18 2.45 -9.92 0.90
N ALA A 19 2.01 -10.07 -0.35
CA ALA A 19 1.85 -11.37 -1.00
C ALA A 19 3.11 -12.24 -0.90
N ALA A 20 4.29 -11.67 -1.15
CA ALA A 20 5.56 -12.40 -1.06
C ALA A 20 5.87 -12.89 0.37
N ARG A 21 5.59 -12.05 1.39
CA ARG A 21 5.82 -12.43 2.79
C ARG A 21 4.84 -13.50 3.25
N ILE A 22 3.57 -13.39 2.88
CA ILE A 22 2.55 -14.42 3.18
C ILE A 22 2.96 -15.74 2.52
N GLN A 23 3.35 -15.72 1.25
CA GLN A 23 3.81 -16.91 0.53
C GLN A 23 4.98 -17.59 1.24
N GLY A 24 6.01 -16.82 1.60
CA GLY A 24 7.16 -17.35 2.33
C GLY A 24 6.78 -17.93 3.69
N LEU A 25 5.88 -17.27 4.42
CA LEU A 25 5.40 -17.72 5.73
C LEU A 25 4.64 -19.04 5.62
N VAL A 26 3.66 -19.11 4.72
CA VAL A 26 2.84 -20.31 4.48
C VAL A 26 3.73 -21.48 4.09
N GLN A 27 4.65 -21.28 3.14
CA GLN A 27 5.56 -22.33 2.69
C GLN A 27 6.47 -22.82 3.83
N LYS A 28 6.98 -21.90 4.65
CA LYS A 28 7.83 -22.24 5.80
C LYS A 28 7.09 -23.09 6.83
N ILE A 29 5.84 -22.76 7.14
CA ILE A 29 5.02 -23.51 8.11
C ILE A 29 4.70 -24.90 7.57
N ILE A 30 4.27 -24.99 6.31
CA ILE A 30 3.98 -26.26 5.65
C ILE A 30 5.21 -27.16 5.63
N ASN A 31 6.37 -26.62 5.23
CA ASN A 31 7.62 -27.38 5.18
C ASN A 31 8.03 -27.85 6.58
N LYS A 32 7.86 -27.02 7.62
CA LYS A 32 8.16 -27.43 9.00
C LYS A 32 7.30 -28.63 9.41
N ILE A 33 5.99 -28.53 9.23
CA ILE A 33 5.04 -29.60 9.60
C ILE A 33 5.33 -30.89 8.82
N PHE A 34 5.68 -30.76 7.53
CA PHE A 34 6.09 -31.87 6.67
C PHE A 34 7.39 -32.52 7.16
N SER A 35 8.43 -31.73 7.44
CA SER A 35 9.72 -32.24 7.94
C SER A 35 9.62 -32.84 9.34
N ASP A 36 8.67 -32.38 10.14
CA ASP A 36 8.38 -32.93 11.47
C ASP A 36 7.61 -34.27 11.40
N GLY A 37 7.24 -34.77 10.21
CA GLY A 37 6.52 -36.04 10.01
C GLY A 37 5.06 -36.01 10.45
N GLN A 38 4.49 -34.83 10.72
CA GLN A 38 3.13 -34.71 11.25
C GLN A 38 2.04 -35.05 10.21
N LEU A 39 2.44 -35.24 8.95
CA LEU A 39 1.55 -35.60 7.85
C LEU A 39 1.74 -37.06 7.40
N ASP A 40 2.56 -37.85 8.09
CA ASP A 40 2.93 -39.20 7.65
C ASP A 40 1.75 -40.18 7.63
N GLU A 41 0.76 -39.98 8.51
CA GLU A 41 -0.49 -40.77 8.55
C GLU A 41 -1.61 -40.18 7.68
N CYS A 42 -1.34 -39.12 6.92
CA CYS A 42 -2.31 -38.49 6.03
C CYS A 42 -2.05 -38.89 4.57
N GLU A 43 -3.10 -39.23 3.82
CA GLU A 43 -3.03 -39.49 2.37
C GLU A 43 -2.94 -38.20 1.54
N LEU A 44 -1.99 -37.31 1.88
CA LEU A 44 -1.77 -36.05 1.18
C LEU A 44 -0.59 -36.15 0.23
N THR A 45 -0.79 -35.80 -1.03
CA THR A 45 0.31 -35.70 -1.97
C THR A 45 1.00 -34.34 -1.87
N LEU A 46 2.24 -34.24 -2.36
CA LEU A 46 2.92 -32.95 -2.51
C LEU A 46 2.14 -31.97 -3.40
N LYS A 47 1.36 -32.48 -4.37
CA LYS A 47 0.48 -31.64 -5.19
C LYS A 47 -0.63 -31.03 -4.35
N ASP A 48 -1.21 -31.78 -3.43
CA ASP A 48 -2.27 -31.30 -2.54
C ASP A 48 -1.73 -30.24 -1.58
N LEU A 49 -0.53 -30.45 -1.03
CA LEU A 49 0.16 -29.45 -0.21
C LEU A 49 0.35 -28.12 -0.95
N HIS A 50 0.73 -28.15 -2.24
CA HIS A 50 0.83 -26.94 -3.05
C HIS A 50 -0.54 -26.27 -3.30
N GLN A 51 -1.60 -27.06 -3.51
CA GLN A 51 -2.95 -26.52 -3.67
C GLN A 51 -3.44 -25.87 -2.38
N ILE A 52 -3.25 -26.54 -1.24
CA ILE A 52 -3.58 -26.03 0.10
C ILE A 52 -2.83 -24.72 0.37
N ALA A 53 -1.52 -24.67 0.08
CA ALA A 53 -0.72 -23.45 0.24
C ALA A 53 -1.31 -22.28 -0.56
N LYS A 54 -1.64 -22.50 -1.83
CA LYS A 54 -2.26 -21.47 -2.70
C LYS A 54 -3.59 -20.97 -2.14
N SER A 55 -4.45 -21.89 -1.68
CA SER A 55 -5.72 -21.52 -1.06
C SER A 55 -5.53 -20.69 0.20
N PHE A 56 -4.59 -21.06 1.07
CA PHE A 56 -4.28 -20.27 2.27
C PHE A 56 -3.79 -18.86 1.95
N ILE A 57 -2.90 -18.72 0.96
CA ILE A 57 -2.41 -17.41 0.52
C ILE A 57 -3.58 -16.53 0.07
N GLN A 58 -4.48 -17.06 -0.76
CA GLN A 58 -5.64 -16.30 -1.23
C GLN A 58 -6.57 -15.88 -0.09
N ILE A 59 -6.85 -16.79 0.85
CA ILE A 59 -7.72 -16.50 2.00
C ILE A 59 -7.09 -15.45 2.90
N ILE A 60 -5.81 -15.62 3.26
CA ILE A 60 -5.08 -14.67 4.12
C ILE A 60 -5.03 -13.29 3.46
N MET A 61 -4.69 -13.21 2.18
CA MET A 61 -4.70 -11.94 1.45
C MET A 61 -6.08 -11.27 1.46
N GLY A 62 -7.17 -12.05 1.36
CA GLY A 62 -8.53 -11.53 1.44
C GLY A 62 -8.89 -10.96 2.81
N ILE A 63 -8.45 -11.60 3.89
CA ILE A 63 -8.75 -11.14 5.27
C ILE A 63 -7.79 -10.06 5.78
N SER A 64 -6.53 -10.05 5.32
CA SER A 64 -5.52 -9.09 5.77
C SER A 64 -5.78 -7.65 5.31
N HIS A 65 -6.63 -7.45 4.29
CA HIS A 65 -7.08 -6.13 3.84
C HIS A 65 -8.44 -5.74 4.44
N GLN A 66 -8.71 -6.09 5.71
CA GLN A 66 -10.01 -5.85 6.31
C GLN A 66 -10.31 -4.35 6.52
N ARG A 67 -11.33 -3.91 5.76
CA ARG A 67 -12.03 -2.61 5.70
C ARG A 67 -11.29 -1.46 5.01
N ILE A 68 -11.70 -1.21 3.76
CA ILE A 68 -11.61 0.11 3.13
C ILE A 68 -12.36 1.08 4.04
N GLU A 69 -11.64 2.04 4.62
CA GLU A 69 -12.21 3.21 5.26
C GLU A 69 -12.87 4.06 4.17
N TYR A 70 -14.19 4.22 4.25
CA TYR A 70 -14.89 5.09 3.30
C TYR A 70 -14.34 6.51 3.50
N PRO A 71 -13.85 7.19 2.46
CA PRO A 71 -13.48 8.59 2.59
C PRO A 71 -14.72 9.35 3.05
N GLU A 72 -14.70 9.90 4.26
CA GLU A 72 -15.81 10.72 4.75
C GLU A 72 -16.03 11.87 3.74
N PRO A 73 -17.24 12.03 3.18
CA PRO A 73 -17.53 13.24 2.43
C PRO A 73 -17.47 14.38 3.44
N ALA A 74 -16.46 15.25 3.28
CA ALA A 74 -16.27 16.44 4.09
C ALA A 74 -17.61 17.13 4.34
N SER A 75 -18.07 17.08 5.58
CA SER A 75 -19.27 17.75 6.05
C SER A 75 -19.03 19.26 6.00
N LYS A 76 -19.29 19.88 4.86
CA LYS A 76 -19.55 21.33 4.80
C LYS A 76 -20.94 21.59 5.35
N GLY A 77 -21.04 21.65 6.68
CA GLY A 77 -22.11 22.36 7.35
C GLY A 77 -21.97 23.86 7.08
N SER A 78 -23.03 24.46 6.57
CA SER A 78 -23.80 25.56 7.22
C SER A 78 -24.36 26.56 6.20
N GLU A 79 -25.70 26.50 6.08
CA GLU A 79 -26.63 27.64 6.12
C GLU A 79 -26.78 28.56 4.90
N GLY A 80 -28.02 28.57 4.37
CA GLY A 80 -28.50 29.55 3.41
C GLY A 80 -29.20 30.76 4.06
N LYS A 81 -29.32 31.83 3.26
CA LYS A 81 -30.33 32.93 3.20
C LYS A 81 -29.62 34.13 2.51
N VAL A 82 -30.18 35.02 1.68
CA VAL A 82 -31.48 35.31 1.05
C VAL A 82 -31.16 36.30 -0.10
N ARG A 83 -32.06 36.37 -1.07
CA ARG A 83 -32.17 37.18 -2.30
C ARG A 83 -31.93 38.70 -2.13
N ALA A 84 -31.35 39.36 -3.15
CA ALA A 84 -31.91 40.55 -3.83
C ALA A 84 -30.99 41.07 -4.98
N ASP A 85 -31.65 41.38 -6.11
CA ASP A 85 -31.40 42.38 -7.18
C ASP A 85 -30.00 42.91 -7.57
N GLY A 86 -29.76 42.98 -8.89
CA GLY A 86 -29.32 44.23 -9.54
C GLY A 86 -27.99 44.25 -10.30
N ASP A 87 -28.12 44.25 -11.64
CA ASP A 87 -27.29 44.95 -12.65
C ASP A 87 -25.96 44.34 -13.19
N PRO A 88 -25.76 44.25 -14.53
CA PRO A 88 -24.62 43.60 -15.16
C PRO A 88 -23.53 44.57 -15.64
N GLY A 89 -22.27 44.15 -15.49
CA GLY A 89 -21.23 44.41 -16.49
C GLY A 89 -20.28 45.58 -16.25
N HIS A 90 -19.05 45.28 -15.83
CA HIS A 90 -17.84 45.80 -16.49
C HIS A 90 -16.57 45.06 -15.99
N ARG A 91 -15.86 44.42 -16.91
CA ARG A 91 -14.40 44.22 -16.88
C ARG A 91 -13.84 45.18 -17.95
N PRO A 92 -12.61 45.73 -17.84
CA PRO A 92 -11.42 44.89 -17.63
C PRO A 92 -10.17 45.53 -16.95
N ALA A 93 -9.29 44.62 -16.51
CA ALA A 93 -7.82 44.57 -16.62
C ALA A 93 -6.94 45.83 -16.45
N LYS A 94 -6.06 45.81 -15.43
CA LYS A 94 -4.62 46.20 -15.50
C LYS A 94 -3.83 45.33 -14.48
N ARG A 95 -3.08 44.31 -14.92
CA ARG A 95 -1.66 44.30 -15.35
C ARG A 95 -0.72 44.10 -14.14
N ASP A 96 -0.48 42.83 -13.81
CA ASP A 96 0.40 42.39 -12.72
C ASP A 96 1.84 42.17 -13.22
N ARG A 97 2.76 42.73 -12.42
CA ARG A 97 4.21 42.53 -12.22
C ARG A 97 5.02 41.67 -13.20
N ASN A 98 5.91 42.39 -13.88
CA ASN A 98 7.35 42.17 -14.08
C ASN A 98 8.00 40.87 -13.54
N GLY A 99 8.74 40.18 -14.41
CA GLY A 99 9.99 39.47 -14.05
C GLY A 99 10.08 37.98 -14.38
N THR A 100 10.08 37.60 -15.67
CA THR A 100 10.51 36.26 -16.11
C THR A 100 12.03 36.12 -15.99
N ARG A 101 12.44 34.93 -15.54
CA ARG A 101 13.80 34.41 -15.33
C ARG A 101 14.48 34.06 -16.66
N GLU A 102 15.73 33.59 -16.55
CA GLU A 102 16.66 33.00 -17.56
C GLU A 102 17.68 34.03 -18.09
N ASP A 103 19.00 33.78 -18.14
CA ASP A 103 19.78 32.53 -18.21
C ASP A 103 21.29 32.81 -17.95
N LYS A 104 22.08 31.72 -17.81
CA LYS A 104 23.54 31.54 -17.99
C LYS A 104 24.35 31.34 -16.70
N ASP A 105 24.73 30.10 -16.39
CA ASP A 105 25.87 29.32 -16.93
C ASP A 105 27.18 29.82 -16.32
N GLU A 106 27.81 28.98 -15.48
CA GLU A 106 29.26 28.89 -15.27
C GLU A 106 29.59 27.98 -14.06
N GLY A 107 30.52 27.03 -14.24
CA GLY A 107 31.40 26.62 -13.14
C GLY A 107 31.36 25.16 -12.71
N GLU A 108 31.45 24.21 -13.65
CA GLU A 108 31.82 22.81 -13.37
C GLU A 108 33.32 22.67 -12.97
N GLU A 109 33.91 23.49 -12.09
CA GLU A 109 35.38 23.40 -11.82
C GLU A 109 35.86 23.55 -10.36
N ASP A 110 34.99 23.78 -9.37
CA ASP A 110 35.47 24.03 -7.99
C ASP A 110 35.38 22.86 -7.00
N LEU A 111 34.69 21.76 -7.34
CA LEU A 111 34.55 20.61 -6.41
C LEU A 111 35.71 19.61 -6.45
N LYS A 112 36.63 19.72 -7.41
CA LYS A 112 37.86 18.87 -7.47
C LYS A 112 39.05 19.47 -6.72
N ARG A 113 38.97 20.73 -6.29
CA ARG A 113 40.04 21.40 -5.51
C ARG A 113 39.93 21.20 -4.00
N LEU A 114 38.82 20.65 -3.51
CA LEU A 114 38.61 20.47 -2.08
C LEU A 114 39.08 19.12 -1.52
N GLY A 115 39.62 18.22 -2.36
CA GLY A 115 40.34 17.03 -1.90
C GLY A 115 39.55 16.14 -0.93
N ILE A 116 38.31 15.80 -1.27
CA ILE A 116 37.47 14.84 -0.53
C ILE A 116 37.27 13.64 -1.47
N PHE A 117 37.98 12.50 -1.37
CA PHE A 117 37.91 11.47 -0.32
C PHE A 117 37.36 11.86 1.05
#